data_AF-A0AAE3QWK6-F1
#
_entry.id   AF-A0AAE3QWK6-F1
#
_cell.length_a   1.000
_cell.length_b   1.000
_cell.length_c   1.000
_cell.angle_alpha   90.00
_cell.angle_beta   90.00
_cell.angle_gamma   90.00
#
_symmetry.space_group_name_H-M   'P 1'
#
loop_
_entity.id
_entity.type
_entity.pdbx_description
1 polymer ?
#
loop_
_entity_poly.entity_id
_entity_poly.type
_entity_poly.pdbx_seq_one_letter_code
_entity_poly.pdbx_strand_id
1 'polypeptide(L)'
;MLLFSYLQHYLTRFLKKKRTYIYTDAPDYIESLDFDYIETYSFQRGEEYEQNLAHIRKEYEILKRRKEKGKRLTTDEKERLNKLHELLGYTQYLLNKRGQFHPSSKKINVFTNGDPIIDKIKQILRTEIRETPKWLCAPEYRDSMVFYDKSGKIISVLNVCLSCEYMATDMFHQIKGDRKTYYLLKKFFIEIGHEVEDPEHFVLEEMERVKESMNKKNTKRL
;
A
#
# COMPACT_ATOMS: atom_id res chain seq x y z
N MET A 1 52.13 15.78 -10.21
CA MET A 1 50.87 16.19 -10.87
C MET A 1 49.90 15.00 -11.07
N LEU A 2 49.74 14.11 -10.07
CA LEU A 2 48.91 12.89 -10.19
C LEU A 2 48.13 12.55 -8.89
N LEU A 3 48.10 13.45 -7.91
CA LEU A 3 47.38 13.24 -6.64
C LEU A 3 46.07 14.02 -6.53
N PHE A 4 45.79 14.93 -7.47
CA PHE A 4 44.56 15.73 -7.47
C PHE A 4 43.42 15.11 -8.30
N SER A 5 43.68 14.20 -9.25
CA SER A 5 42.61 13.58 -10.05
C SER A 5 41.93 12.39 -9.35
N TYR A 6 42.61 11.74 -8.38
CA TYR A 6 42.05 10.57 -7.69
C TYR A 6 41.05 10.94 -6.59
N LEU A 7 41.19 12.11 -5.96
CA LEU A 7 40.23 12.61 -4.97
C LEU A 7 38.95 13.18 -5.59
N GLN A 8 39.00 13.67 -6.83
CA GLN A 8 37.82 14.17 -7.52
C GLN A 8 36.89 13.03 -7.96
N HIS A 9 37.44 11.83 -8.25
CA HIS A 9 36.63 10.67 -8.62
C HIS A 9 35.94 10.02 -7.40
N TYR A 10 36.53 10.13 -6.21
CA TYR A 10 35.94 9.62 -4.96
C TYR A 10 34.88 10.54 -4.35
N LEU A 11 34.96 11.85 -4.59
CA LEU A 11 33.95 12.81 -4.10
C LEU A 11 32.65 12.84 -4.92
N THR A 12 32.63 12.26 -6.13
CA THR A 12 31.40 12.11 -6.95
C THR A 12 30.59 10.84 -6.69
N ARG A 13 30.99 9.97 -5.75
CA ARG A 13 30.32 8.65 -5.55
C ARG A 13 29.39 8.53 -4.34
N PHE A 14 29.13 9.62 -3.61
CA PHE A 14 28.29 9.59 -2.41
C PHE A 14 27.27 10.72 -2.29
N LEU A 15 26.78 11.25 -3.40
CA LEU A 15 25.45 11.88 -3.38
C LEU A 15 24.40 10.76 -3.43
N LYS A 16 24.14 10.13 -2.26
CA LYS A 16 22.89 9.40 -2.05
C LYS A 16 21.77 10.38 -2.36
N LYS A 17 21.20 10.32 -3.57
CA LYS A 17 20.02 11.10 -3.98
C LYS A 17 19.00 10.91 -2.86
N LYS A 18 18.73 11.98 -2.10
CA LYS A 18 17.80 11.96 -0.97
C LYS A 18 16.46 11.53 -1.57
N ARG A 19 16.02 10.30 -1.28
CA ARG A 19 14.76 9.79 -1.83
C ARG A 19 13.65 10.60 -1.16
N THR A 20 13.02 11.48 -1.91
CA THR A 20 11.92 12.32 -1.45
C THR A 20 10.61 11.60 -1.73
N TYR A 21 9.71 11.62 -0.75
CA TYR A 21 8.35 11.17 -0.96
C TYR A 21 7.64 12.13 -1.92
N ILE A 22 6.93 11.55 -2.89
CA ILE A 22 6.03 12.25 -3.80
C ILE A 22 4.62 11.97 -3.28
N TYR A 23 3.82 13.03 -3.22
CA TYR A 23 2.44 12.98 -2.78
C TYR A 23 1.54 13.48 -3.90
N THR A 24 0.54 12.69 -4.24
CA THR A 24 -0.50 13.05 -5.20
C THR A 24 -1.84 12.95 -4.48
N ASP A 25 -2.74 13.89 -4.71
CA ASP A 25 -4.09 13.81 -4.14
C ASP A 25 -4.92 12.78 -4.93
N ALA A 26 -5.79 12.03 -4.25
CA ALA A 26 -6.58 10.96 -4.87
C ALA A 26 -7.43 11.43 -6.06
N PRO A 27 -8.06 12.62 -6.04
CA PRO A 27 -8.75 13.17 -7.21
C PRO A 27 -7.80 13.36 -8.40
N ASP A 28 -6.64 14.00 -8.19
CA ASP A 28 -5.66 14.22 -9.27
C ASP A 28 -5.12 12.90 -9.82
N TYR A 29 -4.88 11.93 -8.92
CA TYR A 29 -4.44 10.59 -9.30
C TYR A 29 -5.45 9.93 -10.24
N ILE A 30 -6.72 9.81 -9.85
CA ILE A 30 -7.70 9.07 -10.65
C ILE A 30 -8.03 9.75 -11.98
N GLU A 31 -8.00 11.10 -12.04
CA GLU A 31 -8.22 11.86 -13.28
C GLU A 31 -7.05 11.74 -14.27
N SER A 32 -5.84 11.46 -13.77
CA SER A 32 -4.67 11.30 -14.63
C SER A 32 -4.59 9.94 -15.34
N LEU A 33 -5.43 8.97 -14.95
CA LEU A 33 -5.38 7.62 -15.51
C LEU A 33 -6.30 7.49 -16.73
N ASP A 34 -5.73 7.04 -17.84
CA ASP A 34 -6.46 6.59 -19.03
C ASP A 34 -6.41 5.06 -19.08
N PHE A 35 -7.47 4.39 -18.59
CA PHE A 35 -7.54 2.93 -18.44
C PHE A 35 -8.83 2.34 -19.02
N ASP A 36 -8.76 1.05 -19.39
CA ASP A 36 -9.84 0.28 -20.00
C ASP A 36 -10.57 -0.62 -19.01
N TYR A 37 -9.85 -1.19 -18.04
CA TYR A 37 -10.43 -2.02 -16.99
C TYR A 37 -9.61 -2.01 -15.70
N ILE A 38 -10.24 -2.46 -14.61
CA ILE A 38 -9.63 -2.58 -13.29
C ILE A 38 -9.72 -4.03 -12.83
N GLU A 39 -8.67 -4.53 -12.21
CA GLU A 39 -8.73 -5.75 -11.38
C GLU A 39 -8.53 -5.38 -9.91
N THR A 40 -9.25 -6.05 -9.00
CA THR A 40 -9.06 -5.88 -7.56
C THR A 40 -8.39 -7.10 -6.94
N TYR A 41 -7.51 -6.86 -5.98
CA TYR A 41 -6.72 -7.90 -5.33
C TYR A 41 -6.73 -7.75 -3.82
N SER A 42 -6.78 -8.91 -3.15
CA SER A 42 -6.51 -9.06 -1.73
C SER A 42 -5.20 -9.82 -1.54
N PHE A 43 -4.34 -9.38 -0.62
CA PHE A 43 -3.05 -10.00 -0.36
C PHE A 43 -2.62 -9.80 1.10
N GLN A 44 -1.54 -10.48 1.50
CA GLN A 44 -0.99 -10.49 2.85
C GLN A 44 -2.04 -10.84 3.93
N ARG A 45 -2.93 -11.80 3.69
CA ARG A 45 -3.90 -12.26 4.69
C ARG A 45 -4.30 -13.71 4.47
N GLY A 46 -5.00 -14.28 5.46
CA GLY A 46 -5.45 -15.66 5.45
C GLY A 46 -4.47 -16.62 6.14
N GLU A 47 -4.99 -17.76 6.57
CA GLU A 47 -4.25 -18.74 7.35
C GLU A 47 -2.97 -19.22 6.64
N GLU A 48 -3.08 -19.51 5.34
CA GLU A 48 -1.94 -19.94 4.51
C GLU A 48 -0.83 -18.89 4.50
N TYR A 49 -1.18 -17.61 4.36
CA TYR A 49 -0.20 -16.52 4.40
C TYR A 49 0.50 -16.44 5.75
N GLU A 50 -0.25 -16.47 6.86
CA GLU A 50 0.30 -16.37 8.21
C GLU A 50 1.21 -17.56 8.55
N GLN A 51 0.81 -18.78 8.18
CA GLN A 51 1.63 -19.98 8.36
C GLN A 51 2.93 -19.89 7.54
N ASN A 52 2.84 -19.49 6.28
CA ASN A 52 3.99 -19.28 5.42
C ASN A 52 4.91 -18.18 5.98
N LEU A 53 4.33 -17.06 6.43
CA LEU A 53 5.05 -15.94 7.03
C LEU A 53 5.85 -16.38 8.27
N ALA A 54 5.24 -17.18 9.15
CA ALA A 54 5.90 -17.73 10.33
C ALA A 54 7.09 -18.62 9.96
N HIS A 55 6.93 -19.46 8.93
CA HIS A 55 8.00 -20.33 8.44
C HIS A 55 9.17 -19.52 7.85
N ILE A 56 8.89 -18.60 6.93
CA ILE A 56 9.92 -17.81 6.25
C ILE A 56 10.63 -16.84 7.19
N ARG A 57 9.93 -16.31 8.21
CA ARG A 57 10.51 -15.41 9.22
C ARG A 57 11.61 -16.12 10.03
N LYS A 58 11.39 -17.39 10.39
CA LYS A 58 12.40 -18.18 11.10
C LYS A 58 13.67 -18.35 10.26
N GLU A 59 13.52 -18.70 8.99
CA GLU A 59 14.65 -18.83 8.05
C GLU A 59 15.40 -17.50 7.87
N TYR A 60 14.65 -16.41 7.69
CA TYR A 60 15.20 -15.06 7.52
C TYR A 60 16.04 -14.64 8.71
N GLU A 61 15.54 -14.80 9.94
CA GLU A 61 16.27 -14.41 11.16
C GLU A 61 17.55 -15.24 11.35
N ILE A 62 17.54 -16.53 10.95
CA ILE A 62 18.76 -17.36 10.97
C ILE A 62 19.81 -16.80 10.01
N LEU A 63 19.43 -16.53 8.76
CA LEU A 63 20.35 -16.02 7.73
C LEU A 63 20.84 -14.60 8.05
N LYS A 64 19.94 -13.72 8.52
CA LYS A 64 20.24 -12.36 8.94
C LYS A 64 21.22 -12.34 10.12
N ARG A 65 20.96 -13.11 11.18
CA ARG A 65 21.86 -13.21 12.35
C ARG A 65 23.24 -13.76 11.98
N ARG A 66 23.31 -14.73 11.07
CA ARG A 66 24.61 -15.25 10.57
C ARG A 66 25.40 -14.15 9.86
N LYS A 67 24.74 -13.39 8.98
CA LYS A 67 25.35 -12.25 8.27
C LYS A 67 25.83 -11.17 9.24
N GLU A 68 25.02 -10.80 10.23
CA GLU A 68 25.36 -9.78 11.25
C GLU A 68 26.55 -10.21 12.13
N LYS A 69 26.68 -11.50 12.43
CA LYS A 69 27.84 -12.07 13.14
C LYS A 69 29.10 -12.22 12.25
N GLY A 70 29.09 -11.67 11.03
CA GLY A 70 30.22 -11.74 10.11
C GLY A 70 30.47 -13.12 9.51
N LYS A 71 29.54 -14.09 9.65
CA LYS A 71 29.70 -15.41 9.02
C LYS A 71 29.47 -15.27 7.51
N ARG A 72 30.34 -15.89 6.71
CA ARG A 72 30.21 -15.91 5.25
C ARG A 72 28.98 -16.72 4.87
N LEU A 73 28.02 -16.07 4.21
CA LEU A 73 26.93 -16.73 3.51
C LEU A 73 27.39 -17.22 2.14
N THR A 74 26.88 -18.36 1.69
CA THR A 74 27.03 -18.82 0.31
C THR A 74 26.31 -17.87 -0.66
N THR A 75 26.55 -18.03 -1.97
CA THR A 75 25.83 -17.23 -2.98
C THR A 75 24.32 -17.47 -2.90
N ASP A 76 23.91 -18.73 -2.79
CA ASP A 76 22.49 -19.12 -2.70
C ASP A 76 21.85 -18.59 -1.42
N GLU A 77 22.55 -18.64 -0.28
CA GLU A 77 22.07 -18.08 0.99
C GLU A 77 21.90 -16.56 0.92
N LYS A 78 22.78 -15.85 0.20
CA LYS A 78 22.63 -14.40 -0.02
C LYS A 78 21.44 -14.09 -0.89
N GLU A 79 21.24 -14.85 -1.96
CA GLU A 79 20.08 -14.68 -2.83
C GLU A 79 18.78 -14.98 -2.08
N ARG A 80 18.75 -16.07 -1.32
CA ARG A 80 17.62 -16.44 -0.48
C ARG A 80 17.33 -15.38 0.57
N LEU A 81 18.36 -14.87 1.26
CA LEU A 81 18.19 -13.77 2.23
C LEU A 81 17.60 -12.52 1.58
N ASN A 82 18.02 -12.17 0.36
CA ASN A 82 17.46 -11.03 -0.36
C ASN A 82 15.98 -11.26 -0.73
N LYS A 83 15.63 -12.46 -1.23
CA LYS A 83 14.23 -12.83 -1.51
C LYS A 83 13.36 -12.76 -0.24
N LEU A 84 13.86 -13.32 0.86
CA LEU A 84 13.16 -13.26 2.15
C LEU A 84 13.02 -11.82 2.67
N HIS A 85 14.03 -10.97 2.45
CA HIS A 85 13.97 -9.56 2.82
C HIS A 85 12.89 -8.80 2.04
N GLU A 86 12.64 -9.16 0.78
CA GLU A 86 11.56 -8.58 -0.02
C GLU A 86 10.17 -9.01 0.50
N LEU A 87 10.04 -10.26 0.99
CA LEU A 87 8.80 -10.83 1.53
C LEU A 87 8.51 -10.50 3.01
N LEU A 88 9.52 -10.04 3.74
CA LEU A 88 9.43 -9.67 5.15
C LEU A 88 9.74 -8.18 5.37
N GLY A 89 9.84 -7.44 4.28
CA GLY A 89 10.02 -6.00 4.29
C GLY A 89 8.88 -5.32 5.05
N TYR A 90 9.19 -4.18 5.66
CA TYR A 90 8.25 -3.48 6.53
C TYR A 90 6.98 -3.01 5.80
N THR A 91 7.11 -2.64 4.54
CA THR A 91 5.97 -2.30 3.67
C THR A 91 6.11 -3.10 2.39
N GLN A 92 5.12 -3.95 2.13
CA GLN A 92 5.04 -4.76 0.91
C GLN A 92 3.92 -4.23 0.02
N TYR A 93 4.14 -4.29 -1.29
CA TYR A 93 3.23 -3.80 -2.32
C TYR A 93 2.74 -4.99 -3.15
N LEU A 94 1.62 -4.82 -3.85
CA LEU A 94 1.09 -5.84 -4.74
C LEU A 94 2.10 -6.23 -5.82
N LEU A 95 2.80 -5.27 -6.41
CA LEU A 95 3.86 -5.53 -7.38
C LEU A 95 5.24 -5.23 -6.80
N ASN A 96 6.20 -6.12 -7.05
CA ASN A 96 7.60 -5.85 -6.77
C ASN A 96 8.24 -4.98 -7.87
N LYS A 97 9.53 -4.63 -7.70
CA LYS A 97 10.29 -3.81 -8.66
C LYS A 97 10.46 -4.45 -10.05
N ARG A 98 10.14 -5.72 -10.20
CA ARG A 98 10.17 -6.47 -11.46
C ARG A 98 8.78 -6.57 -12.11
N GLY A 99 7.76 -5.94 -11.51
CA GLY A 99 6.37 -6.04 -11.97
C GLY A 99 5.71 -7.38 -11.65
N GLN A 100 6.29 -8.18 -10.76
CA GLN A 100 5.72 -9.47 -10.36
C GLN A 100 4.77 -9.27 -9.19
N PHE A 101 3.64 -9.98 -9.24
CA PHE A 101 2.65 -9.99 -8.16
C PHE A 101 3.20 -10.58 -6.87
N HIS A 102 2.70 -10.06 -5.75
CA HIS A 102 2.97 -10.59 -4.43
C HIS A 102 2.52 -12.06 -4.37
N PRO A 103 3.31 -13.00 -3.83
CA PRO A 103 2.99 -14.43 -3.90
C PRO A 103 1.64 -14.81 -3.27
N SER A 104 1.18 -14.05 -2.30
CA SER A 104 -0.11 -14.27 -1.64
C SER A 104 -1.29 -13.53 -2.30
N SER A 105 -1.09 -12.89 -3.46
CA SER A 105 -2.14 -12.08 -4.07
C SER A 105 -3.24 -12.94 -4.65
N LYS A 106 -4.48 -12.64 -4.29
CA LYS A 106 -5.68 -13.25 -4.82
C LYS A 106 -6.46 -12.20 -5.58
N LYS A 107 -6.67 -12.42 -6.89
CA LYS A 107 -7.58 -11.60 -7.68
C LYS A 107 -9.01 -11.87 -7.21
N ILE A 108 -9.77 -10.80 -6.97
CA ILE A 108 -11.15 -10.89 -6.49
C ILE A 108 -12.12 -10.59 -7.64
N ASN A 109 -11.99 -9.44 -8.30
CA ASN A 109 -12.89 -9.05 -9.40
C ASN A 109 -12.14 -8.40 -10.57
N VAL A 110 -12.87 -8.29 -11.69
CA VAL A 110 -12.50 -7.53 -12.89
C VAL A 110 -13.69 -6.66 -13.28
N PHE A 111 -13.47 -5.37 -13.51
CA PHE A 111 -14.49 -4.42 -13.93
C PHE A 111 -14.03 -3.68 -15.18
N THR A 112 -14.84 -3.67 -16.23
CA THR A 112 -14.52 -3.02 -17.51
C THR A 112 -15.18 -1.66 -17.61
N ASN A 113 -14.68 -0.79 -18.49
CA ASN A 113 -15.36 0.46 -18.80
C ASN A 113 -16.84 0.24 -19.16
N GLY A 114 -17.71 1.11 -18.62
CA GLY A 114 -19.17 0.99 -18.69
C GLY A 114 -19.81 0.27 -17.50
N ASP A 115 -19.03 -0.41 -16.65
CA ASP A 115 -19.51 -0.94 -15.39
C ASP A 115 -19.77 0.21 -14.40
N PRO A 116 -20.98 0.32 -13.79
CA PRO A 116 -21.28 1.32 -12.77
C PRO A 116 -20.30 1.31 -11.58
N ILE A 117 -19.63 0.18 -11.32
CA ILE A 117 -18.58 0.06 -10.30
C ILE A 117 -17.38 0.97 -10.62
N ILE A 118 -17.01 1.15 -11.89
CA ILE A 118 -15.92 2.06 -12.27
C ILE A 118 -16.26 3.50 -11.89
N ASP A 119 -17.49 3.94 -12.16
CA ASP A 119 -17.94 5.28 -11.79
C ASP A 119 -17.98 5.47 -10.28
N LYS A 120 -18.41 4.43 -9.54
CA LYS A 120 -18.36 4.40 -8.08
C LYS A 120 -16.93 4.55 -7.55
N ILE A 121 -15.96 3.79 -8.08
CA ILE A 121 -14.54 3.91 -7.69
C ILE A 121 -14.02 5.32 -7.96
N LYS A 122 -14.29 5.87 -9.16
CA LYS A 122 -13.91 7.24 -9.53
C LYS A 122 -14.52 8.25 -8.56
N GLN A 123 -15.80 8.12 -8.23
CA GLN A 123 -16.47 9.01 -7.27
C GLN A 123 -15.85 8.93 -5.87
N ILE A 124 -15.51 7.73 -5.39
CA ILE A 124 -14.85 7.55 -4.10
C ILE A 124 -13.49 8.27 -4.09
N LEU A 125 -12.66 8.07 -5.12
CA LEU A 125 -11.34 8.68 -5.20
C LEU A 125 -11.38 10.20 -5.47
N ARG A 126 -12.46 10.71 -6.07
CA ARG A 126 -12.75 12.14 -6.23
C ARG A 126 -13.27 12.84 -4.97
N THR A 127 -13.45 12.11 -3.86
CA THR A 127 -13.93 12.71 -2.61
C THR A 127 -13.02 13.87 -2.20
N GLU A 128 -13.63 15.02 -1.90
CA GLU A 128 -12.93 16.23 -1.45
C GLU A 128 -12.05 15.93 -0.23
N ILE A 129 -10.79 16.38 -0.28
CA ILE A 129 -9.83 16.21 0.81
C ILE A 129 -9.95 17.39 1.78
N ARG A 130 -10.51 17.12 2.97
CA ARG A 130 -10.63 18.11 4.05
C ARG A 130 -9.67 17.80 5.18
N GLU A 131 -9.52 16.52 5.51
CA GLU A 131 -8.62 16.05 6.55
C GLU A 131 -7.87 14.80 6.07
N THR A 132 -6.57 14.94 5.87
CA THR A 132 -5.69 13.80 5.63
C THR A 132 -5.35 13.13 6.97
N PRO A 133 -5.59 11.82 7.12
CA PRO A 133 -5.17 11.09 8.31
C PRO A 133 -3.66 11.21 8.55
N LYS A 134 -3.25 11.31 9.82
CA LYS A 134 -1.85 11.42 10.24
C LYS A 134 -1.49 10.30 11.22
N TRP A 135 -1.61 9.06 10.76
CA TRP A 135 -1.27 7.91 11.57
C TRP A 135 0.25 7.73 11.65
N LEU A 136 0.75 7.37 12.83
CA LEU A 136 2.16 7.06 13.07
C LEU A 136 2.50 5.59 12.79
N CYS A 137 1.54 4.79 12.34
CA CYS A 137 1.78 3.42 11.88
C CYS A 137 2.31 3.40 10.46
N ALA A 138 3.09 2.36 10.15
CA ALA A 138 3.45 2.06 8.79
C ALA A 138 2.33 1.28 8.11
N PRO A 139 2.13 1.49 6.80
CA PRO A 139 1.04 0.86 6.09
C PRO A 139 1.33 -0.64 5.87
N GLU A 140 0.32 -1.44 6.17
CA GLU A 140 0.19 -2.82 5.73
C GLU A 140 -0.84 -2.87 4.61
N TYR A 141 -0.38 -2.78 3.37
CA TYR A 141 -1.27 -2.83 2.21
C TYR A 141 -1.79 -4.24 2.05
N ARG A 142 -3.11 -4.42 2.13
CA ARG A 142 -3.73 -5.74 1.96
C ARG A 142 -4.77 -5.74 0.87
N ASP A 143 -5.22 -4.57 0.43
CA ASP A 143 -6.17 -4.37 -0.65
C ASP A 143 -5.51 -3.57 -1.77
N SER A 144 -5.90 -3.84 -3.01
CA SER A 144 -5.35 -3.10 -4.15
C SER A 144 -6.25 -3.12 -5.37
N MET A 145 -6.08 -2.10 -6.21
CA MET A 145 -6.68 -1.97 -7.53
C MET A 145 -5.56 -1.85 -8.57
N VAL A 146 -5.65 -2.63 -9.65
CA VAL A 146 -4.72 -2.56 -10.78
C VAL A 146 -5.48 -2.05 -11.99
N PHE A 147 -4.97 -0.98 -12.60
CA PHE A 147 -5.56 -0.32 -13.74
C PHE A 147 -4.82 -0.77 -15.00
N TYR A 148 -5.57 -1.22 -16.01
CA TYR A 148 -5.01 -1.78 -17.24
C TYR A 148 -5.52 -1.04 -18.48
N ASP A 149 -4.69 -0.97 -19.51
CA ASP A 149 -5.14 -0.58 -20.85
C ASP A 149 -5.75 -1.75 -21.62
N LYS A 150 -6.30 -1.47 -22.80
CA LYS A 150 -6.92 -2.47 -23.70
C LYS A 150 -6.00 -3.60 -24.14
N SER A 151 -4.67 -3.40 -24.06
CA SER A 151 -3.69 -4.43 -24.41
C SER A 151 -3.33 -5.33 -23.22
N GLY A 152 -3.90 -5.06 -22.04
CA GLY A 152 -3.61 -5.75 -20.80
C GLY A 152 -2.32 -5.28 -20.12
N LYS A 153 -1.80 -4.10 -20.50
CA LYS A 153 -0.64 -3.51 -19.84
C LYS A 153 -1.09 -2.74 -18.60
N ILE A 154 -0.36 -2.94 -17.49
CA ILE A 154 -0.59 -2.21 -16.25
C ILE A 154 -0.22 -0.73 -16.46
N ILE A 155 -1.19 0.15 -16.22
CA ILE A 155 -1.03 1.61 -16.19
C ILE A 155 -0.59 2.05 -14.80
N SER A 156 -1.29 1.57 -13.78
CA SER A 156 -1.03 1.92 -12.38
C SER A 156 -1.54 0.83 -11.45
N VAL A 157 -1.00 0.83 -10.23
CA VAL A 157 -1.48 0.03 -9.10
C VAL A 157 -1.77 0.98 -7.97
N LEU A 158 -2.91 0.84 -7.31
CA LEU A 158 -3.24 1.54 -6.08
C LEU A 158 -3.28 0.53 -4.95
N ASN A 159 -2.30 0.59 -4.05
CA ASN A 159 -2.24 -0.21 -2.84
C ASN A 159 -2.94 0.55 -1.71
N VAL A 160 -3.80 -0.14 -0.96
CA VAL A 160 -4.65 0.47 0.07
C VAL A 160 -4.45 -0.25 1.40
N CYS A 161 -4.16 0.53 2.43
CA CYS A 161 -4.13 0.10 3.82
C CYS A 161 -5.31 0.78 4.51
N LEU A 162 -6.37 0.02 4.77
CA LEU A 162 -7.61 0.56 5.34
C LEU A 162 -7.47 0.86 6.84
N SER A 163 -6.64 0.10 7.56
CA SER A 163 -6.40 0.28 9.00
C SER A 163 -5.57 1.52 9.33
N CYS A 164 -4.53 1.79 8.55
CA CYS A 164 -3.72 3.00 8.69
C CYS A 164 -4.16 4.14 7.77
N GLU A 165 -5.26 3.98 7.02
CA GLU A 165 -5.77 4.98 6.06
C GLU A 165 -4.66 5.56 5.16
N TYR A 166 -3.91 4.67 4.49
CA TYR A 166 -2.86 5.03 3.52
C TYR A 166 -3.15 4.44 2.14
N MET A 167 -2.75 5.18 1.10
CA MET A 167 -2.69 4.70 -0.27
C MET A 167 -1.33 4.99 -0.90
N ALA A 168 -0.87 4.11 -1.78
CA ALA A 168 0.36 4.32 -2.54
C ALA A 168 0.37 3.54 -3.85
N THR A 169 1.08 4.07 -4.84
CA THR A 169 1.32 3.33 -6.10
C THR A 169 2.55 2.45 -6.02
N ASP A 170 3.60 2.95 -5.38
CA ASP A 170 4.81 2.21 -5.08
C ASP A 170 5.56 2.80 -3.87
N MET A 171 6.77 2.30 -3.65
CA MET A 171 7.69 2.86 -2.66
C MET A 171 8.07 4.30 -3.02
N PHE A 172 7.64 5.24 -2.16
CA PHE A 172 7.83 6.70 -2.21
C PHE A 172 6.77 7.50 -3.00
N HIS A 173 5.80 6.86 -3.65
CA HIS A 173 4.68 7.56 -4.28
C HIS A 173 3.38 7.30 -3.50
N GLN A 174 3.01 8.27 -2.67
CA GLN A 174 1.84 8.21 -1.79
C GLN A 174 0.66 8.92 -2.43
N ILE A 175 -0.53 8.35 -2.25
CA ILE A 175 -1.79 8.95 -2.66
C ILE A 175 -2.53 9.43 -1.41
N LYS A 176 -2.86 10.72 -1.36
CA LYS A 176 -3.59 11.32 -0.24
C LYS A 176 -5.08 11.21 -0.47
N GLY A 177 -5.81 10.69 0.51
CA GLY A 177 -7.26 10.70 0.54
C GLY A 177 -7.78 11.35 1.82
N ASP A 178 -9.05 11.76 1.79
CA ASP A 178 -9.78 12.14 3.00
C ASP A 178 -10.11 10.90 3.84
N ARG A 179 -10.35 11.06 5.15
CA ARG A 179 -10.94 9.98 5.98
C ARG A 179 -12.17 9.35 5.33
N LYS A 180 -13.03 10.18 4.71
CA LYS A 180 -14.23 9.72 4.01
C LYS A 180 -13.87 8.85 2.80
N THR A 181 -12.80 9.14 2.08
CA THR A 181 -12.30 8.30 0.99
C THR A 181 -12.01 6.88 1.49
N TYR A 182 -11.28 6.75 2.59
CA TYR A 182 -10.92 5.44 3.16
C TYR A 182 -12.13 4.66 3.68
N TYR A 183 -13.06 5.35 4.34
CA TYR A 183 -14.32 4.76 4.77
C TYR A 183 -15.12 4.20 3.58
N LEU A 184 -15.25 4.98 2.50
CA LEU A 184 -15.95 4.54 1.29
C LEU A 184 -15.21 3.40 0.58
N LEU A 185 -13.88 3.44 0.52
CA LEU A 185 -13.07 2.34 0.00
C LEU A 185 -13.26 1.05 0.82
N LYS A 186 -13.32 1.15 2.15
CA LYS A 186 -13.59 0.00 3.03
C LYS A 186 -14.92 -0.65 2.70
N LYS A 187 -16.00 0.15 2.61
CA LYS A 187 -17.32 -0.34 2.22
C LYS A 187 -17.31 -0.97 0.84
N PHE A 188 -16.67 -0.31 -0.12
CA PHE A 188 -16.52 -0.81 -1.48
C PHE A 188 -15.84 -2.18 -1.52
N PHE A 189 -14.69 -2.34 -0.87
CA PHE A 189 -13.95 -3.61 -0.86
C PHE A 189 -14.75 -4.75 -0.21
N ILE A 190 -15.46 -4.48 0.89
CA ILE A 190 -16.35 -5.46 1.53
C ILE A 190 -17.47 -5.88 0.56
N GLU A 191 -18.13 -4.90 -0.07
CA GLU A 191 -19.25 -5.14 -1.00
C GLU A 191 -18.85 -6.02 -2.18
N ILE A 192 -17.63 -5.88 -2.68
CA ILE A 192 -17.13 -6.69 -3.79
C ILE A 192 -16.44 -7.99 -3.33
N GLY A 193 -16.51 -8.33 -2.03
CA GLY A 193 -16.08 -9.63 -1.51
C GLY A 193 -14.63 -9.73 -1.03
N HIS A 194 -13.96 -8.60 -0.73
CA HIS A 194 -12.66 -8.64 -0.05
C HIS A 194 -12.83 -9.00 1.43
N GLU A 195 -11.92 -9.81 1.95
CA GLU A 195 -11.84 -10.20 3.37
C GLU A 195 -11.24 -9.08 4.25
N VAL A 196 -11.84 -7.89 4.21
CA VAL A 196 -11.36 -6.69 4.91
C VAL A 196 -11.26 -6.91 6.42
N GLU A 197 -10.19 -6.41 7.02
CA GLU A 197 -9.98 -6.46 8.47
C GLU A 197 -11.03 -5.66 9.22
N ASP A 198 -11.55 -6.27 10.29
CA ASP A 198 -12.54 -5.67 11.19
C ASP A 198 -13.72 -5.03 10.43
N PRO A 199 -14.51 -5.81 9.66
CA PRO A 199 -15.47 -5.28 8.70
C PRO A 199 -16.59 -4.45 9.35
N GLU A 200 -16.84 -4.66 10.65
CA GLU A 200 -17.90 -3.98 11.40
C GLU A 200 -17.45 -2.64 12.02
N HIS A 201 -16.13 -2.38 12.11
CA HIS A 201 -15.63 -1.17 12.73
C HIS A 201 -15.44 -0.04 11.72
N PHE A 202 -16.27 1.00 11.85
CA PHE A 202 -16.20 2.22 11.05
C PHE A 202 -16.03 3.44 11.96
N VAL A 203 -14.79 3.93 12.04
CA VAL A 203 -14.41 5.08 12.90
C VAL A 203 -15.29 6.31 12.66
N LEU A 204 -15.64 6.61 11.40
CA LEU A 204 -16.50 7.76 11.10
C LEU A 204 -17.91 7.65 11.72
N GLU A 205 -18.51 6.46 11.68
CA GLU A 205 -19.85 6.23 12.25
C GLU A 205 -19.81 6.35 13.78
N GLU A 206 -18.71 5.96 14.42
CA GLU A 206 -18.50 6.19 15.85
C GLU A 206 -18.33 7.69 16.17
N MET A 207 -17.52 8.41 15.39
CA MET A 207 -17.32 9.85 15.57
C MET A 207 -18.62 10.64 15.40
N GLU A 208 -19.46 10.29 14.43
CA GLU A 208 -20.77 10.89 14.22
C GLU A 208 -21.72 10.61 15.40
N ARG A 209 -21.81 9.37 15.87
CA ARG A 209 -22.59 9.00 17.06
C ARG A 209 -22.15 9.77 18.31
N VAL A 210 -20.85 9.93 18.51
CA VAL A 210 -20.31 10.72 19.64
C VAL A 210 -20.70 12.19 19.52
N LYS A 211 -20.52 12.80 18.33
CA LYS A 211 -20.91 14.20 18.08
C LYS A 211 -22.40 14.44 18.36
N GLU A 212 -23.28 13.55 17.88
CA GLU A 212 -24.71 13.63 18.16
C GLU A 212 -25.04 13.53 19.65
N SER A 213 -24.36 12.62 20.37
CA SER A 213 -24.55 12.46 21.81
C SER A 213 -24.14 13.70 22.62
N MET A 214 -23.07 14.39 22.18
CA MET A 214 -22.60 15.63 22.79
C MET A 214 -23.56 16.79 22.52
N ASN A 215 -24.07 16.90 21.29
CA ASN A 215 -25.04 17.92 20.92
C ASN A 215 -26.34 17.76 21.72
N LYS A 216 -26.88 16.54 21.85
CA LYS A 216 -28.08 16.26 22.66
C LYS A 216 -27.93 16.60 24.14
N LYS A 217 -26.72 16.49 24.72
CA LYS A 217 -26.44 16.87 26.11
C LYS A 217 -26.40 18.38 26.31
N ASN A 218 -25.96 19.13 25.31
CA ASN A 218 -25.90 20.59 25.38
C ASN A 218 -27.28 21.24 25.22
N THR A 219 -28.18 20.66 24.41
CA THR A 219 -29.55 21.18 24.25
C THR A 219 -30.45 20.94 25.47
N LYS A 220 -30.11 19.98 26.35
CA LYS A 220 -30.85 19.71 27.60
C LYS A 220 -30.39 20.55 28.79
N ARG A 221 -29.36 21.39 28.62
CA ARG A 221 -28.80 22.27 29.66
C ARG A 221 -29.16 23.75 29.46
N LEU A 222 -30.01 24.06 28.48
CA LEU A 222 -30.62 25.36 28.23
C LEU A 222 -32.10 25.29 28.59
#